data_AF-A0A1F4DIU2-F1
#
_entry.id   AF-A0A1F4DIU2-F1
#
_cell.length_a   1.000
_cell.length_b   1.000
_cell.length_c   1.000
_cell.angle_alpha   90.00
_cell.angle_beta   90.00
_cell.angle_gamma   90.00
#
_symmetry.space_group_name_H-M   'P 1'
#
loop_
_entity.id
_entity.type
_entity.pdbx_description
1 polymer ?
#
loop_
_entity_poly.entity_id
_entity_poly.type
_entity_poly.pdbx_seq_one_letter_code
_entity_poly.pdbx_strand_id
1 'polypeptide(L)'
;MHTAPLVQVKGHRMSLLDEKQSYLNSDEFTHREKIALRYCDAIMRNPTDADDAMWAELHKEFTEPELVELGHYIGFMSGGQRWLLTLHTQHGELADFMAKRDAAKKKADANKASAEALVPAGK
;
A
#
# COMPACT_ATOMS: atom_id res chain seq x y z
N MET A 1 -8.14 -14.17 13.81
CA MET A 1 -7.83 -13.38 12.60
C MET A 1 -6.59 -14.00 11.99
N HIS A 2 -6.74 -14.68 10.85
CA HIS A 2 -5.63 -15.38 10.20
C HIS A 2 -4.95 -14.38 9.26
N THR A 3 -3.88 -13.75 9.75
CA THR A 3 -3.00 -12.92 8.90
C THR A 3 -2.46 -13.81 7.79
N ALA A 4 -2.70 -13.45 6.53
CA ALA A 4 -2.02 -14.08 5.40
C ALA A 4 -0.52 -14.16 5.70
N PRO A 5 0.16 -15.27 5.39
CA PRO A 5 1.58 -15.40 5.65
C PRO A 5 2.32 -14.48 4.68
N LEU A 6 2.48 -13.22 5.09
CA LEU A 6 3.52 -12.35 4.58
C LEU A 6 4.82 -13.02 4.99
N VAL A 7 5.26 -13.94 4.14
CA VAL A 7 6.60 -14.44 3.91
C VAL A 7 7.53 -14.12 5.08
N GLN A 8 7.55 -14.99 6.08
CA GLN A 8 8.56 -15.02 7.15
C GLN A 8 9.88 -15.57 6.56
N VAL A 9 10.40 -14.91 5.53
CA VAL A 9 11.72 -15.18 4.96
C VAL A 9 12.73 -14.37 5.78
N LYS A 10 13.81 -15.03 6.19
CA LYS A 10 14.94 -14.38 6.84
C LYS A 10 15.48 -13.28 5.91
N GLY A 11 15.45 -12.02 6.34
CA GLY A 11 15.79 -10.84 5.53
C GLY A 11 14.60 -10.19 4.82
N HIS A 12 13.35 -10.60 5.09
CA HIS A 12 12.17 -9.91 4.57
C HIS A 12 11.97 -8.59 5.34
N ARG A 13 11.85 -7.47 4.63
CA ARG A 13 11.79 -6.11 5.20
C ARG A 13 10.75 -5.93 6.31
N MET A 14 9.67 -6.73 6.32
CA MET A 14 8.66 -6.71 7.38
C MET A 14 9.09 -7.35 8.70
N SER A 15 10.05 -8.30 8.71
CA SER A 15 10.53 -8.89 9.96
C SER A 15 11.37 -7.92 10.80
N LEU A 16 11.93 -6.88 10.17
CA LEU A 16 12.71 -5.82 10.81
C LEU A 16 11.85 -4.60 11.22
N LEU A 17 10.54 -4.69 11.00
CA LEU A 17 9.54 -3.67 11.39
C LEU A 17 8.62 -4.17 12.53
N ASP A 18 8.85 -5.39 13.03
CA ASP A 18 8.17 -5.97 14.19
C ASP A 18 8.84 -5.52 15.50
N GLU A 19 8.06 -5.43 16.60
CA GLU A 19 8.48 -5.01 17.94
C GLU A 19 9.70 -5.79 18.48
N LYS A 20 9.91 -7.02 18.00
CA LYS A 20 11.02 -7.88 18.42
C LYS A 20 12.36 -7.57 17.73
N GLN A 21 12.34 -6.91 16.57
CA GLN A 21 13.55 -6.66 15.80
C GLN A 21 13.49 -5.27 15.17
N SER A 22 13.97 -4.28 15.92
CA SER A 22 14.08 -2.90 15.44
C SER A 22 15.14 -2.79 14.35
N TYR A 23 14.77 -2.23 13.20
CA TYR A 23 15.70 -1.84 12.13
C TYR A 23 16.87 -0.96 12.62
N LEU A 24 16.73 -0.26 13.75
CA LEU A 24 17.79 0.53 14.36
C LEU A 24 19.00 -0.31 14.77
N ASN A 25 18.73 -1.52 15.26
CA ASN A 25 19.76 -2.45 15.76
C ASN A 25 20.21 -3.46 14.69
N SER A 26 19.63 -3.40 13.49
CA SER A 26 19.99 -4.30 12.39
C SER A 26 21.24 -3.81 11.65
N ASP A 27 22.12 -4.72 11.29
CA ASP A 27 23.27 -4.45 10.41
C ASP A 27 22.88 -4.45 8.92
N GLU A 28 21.62 -4.76 8.59
CA GLU A 28 21.11 -4.79 7.21
C GLU A 28 20.82 -3.39 6.64
N PHE A 29 20.82 -2.35 7.47
CA PHE A 29 20.57 -0.98 7.06
C PHE A 29 21.77 -0.07 7.35
N THR A 30 22.08 0.79 6.40
CA THR A 30 23.04 1.89 6.56
C THR A 30 22.51 2.94 7.55
N HIS A 31 23.39 3.82 8.02
CA HIS A 31 23.01 4.93 8.90
C HIS A 31 21.94 5.83 8.26
N ARG A 32 22.15 6.22 7.01
CA ARG A 32 21.22 7.02 6.21
C ARG A 32 19.84 6.38 6.10
N GLU A 33 19.79 5.07 5.84
CA GLU A 33 18.52 4.33 5.76
C GLU A 33 17.79 4.25 7.10
N LYS A 34 18.51 4.05 8.21
CA LYS A 34 17.93 4.04 9.56
C LYS A 34 17.30 5.39 9.90
N ILE A 35 17.94 6.50 9.52
CA ILE A 35 17.39 7.85 9.72
C ILE A 35 16.12 8.04 8.87
N ALA A 36 16.13 7.63 7.60
CA ALA A 36 14.94 7.68 6.76
C ALA A 36 13.77 6.83 7.32
N LEU A 37 14.05 5.65 7.86
CA LEU A 37 13.06 4.79 8.49
C LEU A 37 12.49 5.39 9.78
N ARG A 38 13.32 6.07 10.59
CA ARG A 38 12.84 6.84 11.75
C ARG A 38 11.92 7.99 11.35
N TYR A 39 12.26 8.72 10.29
CA TYR A 39 11.40 9.77 9.79
C TYR A 39 10.07 9.22 9.24
N CYS A 40 10.12 8.07 8.56
CA CYS A 40 8.92 7.34 8.13
C CYS A 40 8.02 6.97 9.31
N ASP A 41 8.60 6.47 10.41
CA ASP A 41 7.87 6.16 11.63
C ASP A 41 7.18 7.38 12.24
N ALA A 42 7.87 8.52 12.30
CA ALA A 42 7.29 9.78 12.78
C ALA A 42 6.07 10.19 11.93
N ILE A 43 6.18 10.17 10.59
CA ILE A 43 5.05 10.49 9.71
C ILE A 43 3.88 9.51 9.89
N MET A 44 4.16 8.21 10.00
CA MET A 44 3.13 7.18 10.04
C MET A 44 2.41 7.08 11.38
N ARG A 45 3.12 7.29 12.50
CA ARG A 45 2.65 7.01 13.87
C ARG A 45 2.44 8.26 14.71
N ASN A 46 3.48 9.07 14.88
CA ASN A 46 3.41 10.27 15.71
C ASN A 46 4.25 11.42 15.11
N PRO A 47 3.61 12.40 14.45
CA PRO A 47 4.32 13.50 13.80
C PRO A 47 5.15 14.36 14.76
N THR A 48 4.84 14.35 16.06
CA THR A 48 5.63 15.11 17.05
C THR A 48 7.00 14.52 17.33
N ASP A 49 7.25 13.27 16.91
CA ASP A 49 8.56 12.63 17.05
C ASP A 49 9.59 13.21 16.05
N ALA A 50 9.14 13.95 15.03
CA ALA A 50 9.99 14.73 14.14
C ALA A 50 10.39 16.07 14.78
N ASP A 51 11.11 15.98 15.90
CA ASP A 51 11.64 17.10 16.67
C ASP A 51 12.91 17.71 16.06
N ASP A 52 13.40 18.80 16.65
CA ASP A 52 14.60 19.51 16.17
C ASP A 52 15.84 18.60 16.11
N ALA A 53 15.94 17.60 16.99
CA ALA A 53 17.05 16.66 17.01
C ALA A 53 16.99 15.71 15.81
N MET A 54 15.80 15.20 15.47
CA MET A 54 15.59 14.41 14.26
C MET A 54 15.87 15.23 13.00
N TRP A 55 15.37 16.47 12.92
CA TRP A 55 15.65 17.35 11.78
C TRP A 55 17.15 17.59 11.62
N ALA A 56 17.87 17.84 12.71
CA ALA A 56 19.33 18.01 12.66
C ALA A 56 20.07 16.77 12.15
N GLU A 57 19.56 15.56 12.39
CA GLU A 57 20.11 14.31 11.81
C GLU A 57 19.74 14.15 10.33
N LEU A 58 18.50 14.46 9.98
CA LEU A 58 18.02 14.42 8.59
C LEU A 58 18.85 15.33 7.68
N HIS A 59 19.11 16.57 8.10
CA HIS A 59 19.92 17.52 7.32
C HIS A 59 21.41 17.14 7.20
N LYS A 60 21.91 16.21 8.02
CA LYS A 60 23.29 15.68 7.86
C LYS A 60 23.39 14.64 6.74
N GLU A 61 22.31 13.90 6.51
CA GLU A 61 22.28 12.75 5.59
C GLU A 61 21.54 13.03 4.28
N PHE A 62 20.70 14.07 4.25
CA PHE A 62 19.85 14.39 3.12
C PHE A 62 19.88 15.88 2.81
N THR A 63 19.80 16.19 1.52
CA THR A 63 19.56 17.54 1.03
C THR A 63 18.09 17.92 1.13
N GLU A 64 17.78 19.20 1.06
CA GLU A 64 16.40 19.69 1.11
C GLU A 64 15.48 19.04 0.04
N PRO A 65 15.89 18.91 -1.24
CA PRO A 65 15.06 18.25 -2.24
C PRO A 65 14.80 16.77 -1.91
N GLU A 66 15.81 16.06 -1.42
CA GLU A 66 15.67 14.65 -1.03
C GLU A 66 14.70 14.49 0.16
N LEU A 67 14.73 15.41 1.13
CA LEU A 67 13.80 15.39 2.26
C LEU A 67 12.36 15.65 1.82
N VAL A 68 12.15 16.59 0.89
CA VAL A 68 10.83 16.85 0.31
C VAL A 68 10.31 15.62 -0.43
N GLU A 69 11.14 14.99 -1.27
CA GLU A 69 10.77 13.77 -2.00
C GLU A 69 10.45 12.62 -1.04
N LEU A 70 11.29 12.41 -0.03
CA LEU A 70 11.12 11.36 0.98
C LEU A 70 9.82 11.56 1.77
N GLY A 71 9.60 12.76 2.31
CA GLY A 71 8.40 13.09 3.07
C GLY A 71 7.13 12.99 2.23
N HIS A 72 7.18 13.47 0.98
CA HIS A 72 6.06 13.36 0.04
C HIS A 72 5.70 11.90 -0.25
N TYR A 73 6.69 11.07 -0.58
CA TYR A 73 6.46 9.66 -0.90
C TYR A 73 5.85 8.91 0.28
N ILE A 74 6.38 9.09 1.49
CA ILE A 74 5.86 8.46 2.72
C ILE A 74 4.42 8.92 2.99
N GLY A 75 4.19 10.23 2.96
CA GLY A 75 2.87 10.83 3.18
C GLY A 75 1.83 10.30 2.18
N PHE A 76 2.15 10.32 0.89
CA PHE A 76 1.27 9.85 -0.17
C PHE A 76 0.90 8.37 -0.02
N MET A 77 1.89 7.50 0.22
CA MET A 77 1.66 6.07 0.40
C MET A 77 0.86 5.76 1.66
N SER A 78 1.14 6.46 2.77
CA SER A 78 0.40 6.27 4.02
C SER A 78 -1.07 6.66 3.89
N GLY A 79 -1.37 7.74 3.16
CA GLY A 79 -2.73 8.17 2.86
C GLY A 79 -3.49 7.14 2.03
N GLY A 80 -2.85 6.60 0.98
CA GLY A 80 -3.42 5.56 0.13
C GLY A 80 -3.80 4.30 0.91
N GLN A 81 -2.91 3.83 1.80
CA GLN A 81 -3.19 2.68 2.67
C GLN A 81 -4.36 2.94 3.63
N ARG A 82 -4.42 4.13 4.23
CA ARG A 82 -5.54 4.51 5.11
C ARG A 82 -6.86 4.58 4.35
N TRP A 83 -6.86 5.09 3.13
CA TRP A 83 -8.06 5.09 2.29
C TRP A 83 -8.55 3.68 1.96
N LEU A 84 -7.65 2.75 1.61
CA LEU A 84 -8.03 1.35 1.35
C LEU A 84 -8.72 0.71 2.57
N LEU A 85 -8.29 1.04 3.79
CA LEU A 85 -8.96 0.56 5.02
C LEU A 85 -10.42 1.05 5.11
N THR A 86 -10.75 2.25 4.62
CA THR A 86 -12.13 2.77 4.62
C THR A 86 -13.07 1.99 3.71
N LEU A 87 -12.53 1.25 2.74
CA LEU A 87 -13.31 0.43 1.82
C LEU A 87 -13.69 -0.94 2.42
N HIS A 88 -13.07 -1.34 3.54
CA HIS A 88 -13.25 -2.65 4.18
C HIS A 88 -13.01 -3.85 3.25
N THR A 89 -12.26 -3.65 2.16
CA THR A 89 -11.97 -4.68 1.15
C THR A 89 -10.77 -5.52 1.54
N GLN A 90 -10.82 -6.82 1.26
CA GLN A 90 -9.68 -7.73 1.37
C GLN A 90 -8.89 -7.82 0.06
N HIS A 91 -7.64 -8.24 0.17
CA HIS A 91 -6.78 -8.43 -0.99
C HIS A 91 -7.40 -9.45 -1.97
N GLY A 92 -7.60 -9.04 -3.22
CA GLY A 92 -8.19 -9.89 -4.27
C GLY A 92 -9.70 -9.73 -4.47
N GLU A 93 -10.45 -9.18 -3.52
CA GLU A 93 -11.92 -9.06 -3.65
C GLU A 93 -12.34 -8.18 -4.84
N LEU A 94 -11.59 -7.11 -5.13
CA LEU A 94 -11.84 -6.27 -6.30
C LEU A 94 -11.65 -7.07 -7.61
N ALA A 95 -10.63 -7.92 -7.69
CA ALA A 95 -10.38 -8.74 -8.87
C ALA A 95 -11.53 -9.75 -9.09
N ASP A 96 -11.97 -10.40 -8.02
CA ASP A 96 -13.10 -11.33 -8.05
C ASP A 96 -14.40 -10.62 -8.47
N PHE A 97 -14.66 -9.42 -7.94
CA PHE A 97 -15.81 -8.61 -8.32
C PHE A 97 -15.77 -8.23 -9.80
N MET A 98 -14.63 -7.77 -10.30
CA MET A 98 -14.46 -7.38 -11.70
C MET A 98 -14.67 -8.56 -12.63
N ALA A 99 -14.12 -9.74 -12.30
CA ALA A 99 -14.32 -10.96 -13.08
C ALA A 99 -15.81 -11.37 -13.14
N LYS A 100 -16.53 -11.31 -12.00
CA LYS A 100 -17.97 -11.60 -11.93
C LYS A 100 -18.78 -10.60 -12.78
N ARG A 101 -18.48 -9.30 -12.66
CA ARG A 101 -19.14 -8.24 -13.42
C ARG A 101 -18.96 -8.44 -14.93
N ASP A 102 -17.74 -8.73 -15.37
CA ASP A 102 -17.43 -8.91 -16.78
C ASP A 102 -18.10 -10.18 -17.34
N ALA A 103 -18.18 -11.26 -16.56
CA ALA A 103 -18.96 -12.45 -16.92
C ALA A 103 -20.47 -12.16 -17.01
N ALA A 104 -21.02 -11.40 -16.07
CA ALA A 104 -22.43 -10.99 -16.08
C ALA A 104 -22.76 -10.12 -17.31
N LYS A 105 -21.87 -9.19 -17.67
CA LYS A 105 -22.02 -8.35 -18.88
C LYS A 105 -22.04 -9.20 -20.16
N LYS A 106 -21.09 -10.14 -20.32
CA LYS A 106 -21.08 -11.07 -21.47
C LYS A 106 -22.37 -11.88 -21.57
N LYS A 107 -22.91 -12.35 -20.44
CA LYS A 107 -24.18 -13.09 -20.40
C LYS A 107 -25.37 -12.22 -20.81
N ALA A 108 -25.40 -10.96 -20.36
CA ALA A 108 -26.45 -10.01 -20.73
C ALA A 108 -26.42 -9.69 -22.25
N ASP A 109 -25.22 -9.48 -22.81
CA ASP A 109 -25.03 -9.21 -24.24
C ASP A 109 -25.47 -10.41 -25.10
N ALA A 110 -25.13 -11.63 -24.68
CA ALA A 110 -25.55 -12.86 -25.37
C ALA A 110 -27.07 -13.10 -25.33
N ASN A 111 -27.71 -12.82 -24.19
CA ASN A 111 -29.16 -12.91 -24.05
C ASN A 111 -29.88 -11.87 -24.92
N LYS A 112 -29.35 -10.64 -25.01
CA LYS A 112 -29.90 -9.59 -25.87
C LYS A 112 -29.81 -9.96 -27.35
N ALA A 113 -28.67 -10.47 -27.80
CA ALA A 113 -28.49 -10.94 -29.18
C ALA A 113 -29.43 -12.11 -29.53
N SER A 114 -29.63 -13.05 -28.59
CA SER A 114 -30.56 -14.16 -28.77
C SER A 114 -32.03 -13.69 -28.82
N ALA A 115 -32.40 -12.69 -28.02
CA ALA A 115 -33.74 -12.11 -28.01
C ALA A 115 -34.05 -11.31 -29.29
N GLU A 116 -33.09 -10.53 -29.80
CA GLU A 116 -33.21 -9.82 -31.08
C GLU A 116 -33.30 -10.77 -32.28
N ALA A 117 -32.63 -11.92 -32.22
CA ALA A 117 -32.74 -12.98 -33.23
C ALA A 117 -34.08 -13.75 -33.17
N LEU A 118 -34.77 -13.73 -32.01
CA LEU A 118 -36.05 -14.42 -31.81
C LEU A 118 -37.29 -13.53 -32.06
N VAL A 119 -37.12 -12.23 -32.34
CA VAL A 119 -38.22 -11.38 -32.84
C VAL A 119 -38.21 -11.50 -34.37
N PRO A 120 -39.03 -12.39 -34.98
CA PRO A 120 -39.15 -12.41 -36.43
C PRO A 120 -39.68 -11.05 -36.88
N ALA A 121 -39.11 -10.51 -37.96
CA ALA A 121 -39.67 -9.39 -38.68
C ALA A 121 -41.14 -9.71 -39.03
N GLY A 122 -42.05 -9.15 -38.23
CA GLY A 122 -43.48 -9.20 -38.50
C GLY A 122 -43.74 -8.49 -39.83
N LYS A 123 -44.32 -9.24 -40.77
CA LYS A 123 -45.16 -8.67 -41.83
C LYS A 123 -46.50 -8.26 -41.25
#